data_AF-A0A0K8R811-F1
#
_entry.id   AF-A0A0K8R811-F1
#
_cell.length_a   1.000
_cell.length_b   1.000
_cell.length_c   1.000
_cell.angle_alpha   90.00
_cell.angle_beta   90.00
_cell.angle_gamma   90.00
#
_symmetry.space_group_name_H-M   'P 1'
#
loop_
_entity.id
_entity.type
_entity.pdbx_description
1 polymer ?
#
loop_
_entity_poly.entity_id
_entity_poly.type
_entity_poly.pdbx_seq_one_letter_code
_entity_poly.pdbx_strand_id
1 'polypeptide(L)'
;MIQPYVLQKQVYSSCVNDCKIFKNENKSDQCQFCGSREKKRFIYLPIGPRLARYFGERNLVKLLHDHSRRQESIESDIWDLHDSPSWKQHYSADGYFNGSMNGISLAFEVDGVNPFHNVGVQYSMTPMMLTLLNLPREIRNSFENIMLVGIIPGSGRSEAGKLDPYINIMVDEMLELTECTLVDSYLDAPVQIKIKLLFYVMDYPGLYQK
;
A
#
# COMPACT_ATOMS: atom_id res chain seq x y z
N MET A 1 1.81 -8.53 28.10
CA MET A 1 2.99 -8.16 27.29
C MET A 1 2.61 -8.34 25.82
N ILE A 2 2.21 -7.28 25.12
CA ILE A 2 1.60 -7.33 23.76
C ILE A 2 2.59 -6.84 22.67
N GLN A 3 3.74 -6.30 23.08
CA GLN A 3 4.71 -5.60 22.24
C GLN A 3 5.12 -6.31 20.93
N PRO A 4 5.36 -7.64 20.87
CA PRO A 4 5.71 -8.30 19.60
C PRO A 4 4.54 -8.42 18.60
N TYR A 5 3.30 -8.20 19.03
CA TYR A 5 2.10 -8.25 18.18
C TYR A 5 1.58 -6.86 17.77
N VAL A 6 2.20 -5.78 18.26
CA VAL A 6 1.83 -4.42 17.87
C VAL A 6 2.34 -4.16 16.46
N LEU A 7 1.47 -3.67 15.59
CA LEU A 7 1.85 -3.23 14.25
C LEU A 7 2.99 -2.22 14.39
N GLN A 8 4.16 -2.58 13.87
CA GLN A 8 5.32 -1.70 13.90
C GLN A 8 4.99 -0.43 13.11
N LYS A 9 5.29 0.72 13.69
CA LYS A 9 5.08 2.01 13.02
C LYS A 9 6.40 2.75 12.93
N GLN A 10 6.63 3.37 11.78
CA GLN A 10 7.73 4.27 11.55
C GLN A 10 7.19 5.70 11.57
N VAL A 11 7.91 6.61 12.23
CA VAL A 11 7.52 8.02 12.31
C VAL A 11 8.57 8.83 11.58
N TYR A 12 8.13 9.52 10.54
CA TYR A 12 8.96 10.41 9.77
C TYR A 12 8.62 11.86 10.06
N SER A 13 9.63 12.72 9.99
CA SER A 13 9.40 14.16 9.89
C SER A 13 9.26 14.54 8.42
N SER A 14 8.21 15.27 8.08
CA SER A 14 7.99 15.82 6.74
C SER A 14 7.93 17.34 6.79
N CYS A 15 8.20 18.00 5.67
CA CYS A 15 8.04 19.45 5.55
C CYS A 15 6.56 19.83 5.79
N VAL A 16 6.30 20.94 6.47
CA VAL A 16 4.93 21.47 6.65
C VAL A 16 4.20 21.67 5.31
N ASN A 17 4.96 22.02 4.26
CA ASN A 17 4.48 22.24 2.90
C ASN A 17 4.61 20.98 2.00
N ASP A 18 4.71 19.79 2.58
CA ASP A 18 4.74 18.52 1.85
C ASP A 18 5.86 18.38 0.80
N CYS A 19 6.94 19.15 0.93
CA CYS A 19 7.98 19.17 -0.10
C CYS A 19 8.90 17.94 -0.07
N LYS A 20 9.16 17.39 1.12
CA LYS A 20 10.05 16.24 1.32
C LYS A 20 9.81 15.55 2.67
N ILE A 21 10.26 14.30 2.76
CA ILE A 21 10.53 13.60 4.02
C ILE A 21 11.98 13.87 4.43
N PHE A 22 12.19 14.18 5.71
CA PHE A 22 13.52 14.27 6.30
C PHE A 22 13.94 12.86 6.75
N LYS A 23 14.60 12.11 5.86
CA LYS A 23 15.31 10.88 6.24
C LYS A 23 16.50 11.28 7.15
N ASN A 24 16.81 10.45 8.15
CA ASN A 24 17.75 10.73 9.28
C ASN A 24 19.18 11.19 8.90
N GLU A 25 19.49 11.29 7.61
CA GLU A 25 20.84 11.56 7.08
C GLU A 25 21.06 13.04 6.69
N ASN A 26 20.02 13.85 6.61
CA ASN A 26 20.15 15.26 6.25
C ASN A 26 20.11 16.18 7.48
N LYS A 27 21.31 16.59 7.95
CA LYS A 27 21.55 17.48 9.10
C LYS A 27 20.94 18.89 9.00
N SER A 28 20.28 19.23 7.90
CA SER A 28 19.65 20.54 7.75
C SER A 28 18.21 20.50 8.27
N ASP A 29 17.96 21.27 9.32
CA ASP A 29 16.61 21.51 9.84
C ASP A 29 15.70 22.29 8.88
N GLN A 30 16.26 22.79 7.77
CA GLN A 30 15.54 23.57 6.78
C GLN A 30 15.19 22.75 5.54
N CYS A 31 13.97 22.95 5.03
CA CYS A 31 13.55 22.41 3.75
C CYS A 31 14.28 23.13 2.61
N GLN A 32 15.00 22.37 1.78
CA GLN A 32 15.73 22.91 0.62
C GLN A 32 14.82 23.44 -0.50
N PHE A 33 13.55 23.02 -0.53
CA PHE A 33 12.61 23.39 -1.59
C PHE A 33 11.82 24.66 -1.28
N CYS A 34 11.48 24.89 -0.02
CA CYS A 34 10.62 26.01 0.38
C CYS A 34 11.19 26.86 1.53
N GLY A 35 12.39 26.54 2.05
CA GLY A 35 13.03 27.28 3.13
C GLY A 35 12.39 27.13 4.51
N SER A 36 11.28 26.40 4.66
CA SER A 36 10.62 26.23 5.97
C SER A 36 11.42 25.31 6.90
N ARG A 37 11.43 25.64 8.18
CA ARG A 37 11.96 24.79 9.27
C ARG A 37 10.86 24.02 9.99
N GLU A 38 9.59 24.35 9.73
CA GLU A 38 8.46 23.67 10.33
C GLU A 38 8.28 22.28 9.73
N LYS A 39 8.03 21.32 10.62
CA LYS A 39 7.91 19.90 10.28
C LYS A 39 6.59 19.36 10.82
N LYS A 40 5.99 18.43 10.09
CA LYS A 40 4.85 17.64 10.54
C LYS A 40 5.22 16.16 10.63
N ARG A 41 4.42 15.40 11.37
CA ARG A 41 4.69 14.00 11.67
C ARG A 41 3.91 13.10 10.72
N PHE A 42 4.61 12.38 9.87
CA PHE A 42 4.04 11.32 9.05
C PHE A 42 4.18 9.98 9.76
N ILE A 43 3.07 9.24 9.88
CA ILE A 43 3.07 7.90 10.43
C ILE A 43 2.99 6.92 9.28
N TYR A 44 3.98 6.05 9.18
CA TYR A 44 4.05 4.97 8.20
C TYR A 44 3.89 3.62 8.90
N LEU A 45 3.10 2.74 8.30
CA LEU A 45 2.86 1.38 8.75
C LEU A 45 3.44 0.44 7.68
N PRO A 46 4.58 -0.23 7.94
CA PRO A 46 5.28 -1.01 6.94
C PRO A 46 4.46 -2.17 6.36
N ILE A 47 4.68 -2.46 5.09
CA ILE A 47 4.02 -3.53 4.34
C ILE A 47 4.63 -4.89 4.72
N GLY A 48 5.96 -4.97 4.85
CA GLY A 48 6.71 -6.22 5.01
C GLY A 48 6.21 -7.12 6.15
N PRO A 49 6.10 -6.63 7.40
CA PRO A 49 5.61 -7.44 8.52
C PRO A 49 4.20 -8.00 8.32
N ARG A 50 3.35 -7.30 7.57
CA ARG A 50 1.99 -7.76 7.27
C ARG A 50 1.99 -8.84 6.20
N LEU A 51 2.79 -8.70 5.14
CA LEU A 51 2.98 -9.79 4.18
C LEU A 51 3.59 -11.02 4.85
N ALA A 52 4.59 -10.86 5.72
CA ALA A 52 5.15 -11.97 6.49
C ALA A 52 4.08 -12.69 7.33
N ARG A 53 3.10 -11.96 7.90
CA ARG A 53 1.95 -12.55 8.59
C ARG A 53 1.03 -13.32 7.65
N TYR A 54 0.73 -12.78 6.46
CA TYR A 54 -0.07 -13.48 5.46
C TYR A 54 0.58 -14.80 5.01
N PHE A 55 1.88 -14.78 4.72
CA PHE A 55 2.64 -15.96 4.31
C PHE A 55 2.88 -16.94 5.47
N GLY A 56 3.02 -16.43 6.70
CA GLY A 56 3.26 -17.24 7.89
C GLY A 56 2.04 -17.96 8.45
N GLU A 57 0.82 -17.60 8.04
CA GLU A 57 -0.41 -18.28 8.45
C GLU A 57 -0.99 -19.10 7.29
N ARG A 58 -1.07 -20.43 7.51
CA ARG A 58 -1.38 -21.39 6.44
C ARG A 58 -2.73 -21.14 5.77
N ASN A 59 -3.73 -20.68 6.53
CA ASN A 59 -5.04 -20.38 5.95
C ASN A 59 -5.04 -19.07 5.15
N LEU A 60 -4.25 -18.08 5.56
CA LEU A 60 -4.16 -16.80 4.85
C LEU A 60 -3.40 -16.95 3.53
N VAL A 61 -2.28 -17.65 3.52
CA VAL A 61 -1.52 -17.85 2.28
C VAL A 61 -2.28 -18.70 1.26
N LYS A 62 -3.09 -19.68 1.71
CA LYS A 62 -4.01 -20.42 0.84
C LYS A 62 -5.00 -19.51 0.11
N LEU A 63 -5.51 -18.49 0.79
CA LEU A 63 -6.38 -17.48 0.18
C LEU A 63 -5.60 -16.64 -0.83
N LEU A 64 -4.34 -16.30 -0.54
CA LEU A 64 -3.47 -15.60 -1.50
C LEU A 64 -3.11 -16.45 -2.72
N HIS A 65 -3.10 -17.78 -2.64
CA HIS A 65 -2.86 -18.65 -3.80
C HIS A 65 -4.12 -19.00 -4.57
N ASP A 66 -5.32 -18.66 -4.07
CA ASP A 66 -6.58 -19.10 -4.64
C ASP A 66 -6.79 -18.63 -6.10
N HIS A 67 -6.32 -17.43 -6.43
CA HIS A 67 -6.35 -16.89 -7.79
C HIS A 67 -5.69 -17.80 -8.83
N SER A 68 -4.64 -18.53 -8.44
CA SER A 68 -3.88 -19.42 -9.34
C SER A 68 -4.54 -20.77 -9.56
N ARG A 69 -5.51 -21.13 -8.71
CA ARG A 69 -6.23 -22.42 -8.74
C ARG A 69 -7.60 -22.31 -9.39
N ARG A 70 -8.08 -21.10 -9.67
CA ARG A 70 -9.32 -20.89 -10.41
C ARG A 70 -9.17 -21.48 -11.82
N GLN A 71 -10.12 -22.32 -12.20
CA GLN A 71 -10.25 -22.73 -13.60
C GLN A 71 -10.61 -21.50 -14.43
N GLU A 72 -10.01 -21.39 -15.62
CA GLU A 72 -10.41 -20.35 -16.56
C GLU A 72 -11.91 -20.47 -16.85
N SER A 73 -12.61 -19.33 -16.87
CA SER A 73 -14.01 -19.32 -17.29
C SER A 73 -14.11 -19.91 -18.70
N ILE A 74 -15.05 -20.84 -18.88
CA ILE A 74 -15.35 -21.47 -20.18
C ILE A 74 -15.96 -20.43 -21.14
N GLU A 75 -16.52 -19.35 -20.59
CA GLU A 75 -17.16 -18.25 -21.32
C GLU A 75 -16.25 -17.02 -21.38
N SER A 76 -16.45 -16.20 -22.42
CA SER A 76 -15.75 -14.92 -22.68
C SER A 76 -16.01 -13.81 -21.63
N ASP A 77 -16.68 -14.15 -20.53
CA ASP A 77 -17.18 -13.20 -19.54
C ASP A 77 -16.17 -12.99 -18.42
N ILE A 78 -16.03 -11.73 -18.00
CA ILE A 78 -15.14 -11.31 -16.89
C ILE A 78 -16.01 -11.17 -15.63
N TRP A 79 -15.82 -12.06 -14.65
CA TRP A 79 -16.60 -12.10 -13.40
C TRP A 79 -15.83 -11.51 -12.21
N ASP A 80 -14.51 -11.58 -12.27
CA ASP A 80 -13.59 -10.97 -11.32
C ASP A 80 -12.38 -10.35 -12.06
N LEU A 81 -11.65 -9.49 -11.35
CA LEU A 81 -10.31 -9.02 -11.71
C LEU A 81 -9.41 -10.13 -12.26
N HIS A 82 -9.44 -11.31 -11.63
CA HIS A 82 -8.57 -12.43 -11.99
C HIS A 82 -8.82 -12.94 -13.42
N ASP A 83 -10.02 -12.70 -13.97
CA ASP A 83 -10.38 -13.07 -15.34
C ASP A 83 -9.88 -12.06 -16.38
N SER A 84 -9.47 -10.87 -15.92
CA SER A 84 -9.07 -9.78 -16.82
C SER A 84 -7.82 -10.15 -17.64
N PRO A 85 -7.73 -9.72 -18.91
CA PRO A 85 -6.54 -9.94 -19.73
C PRO A 85 -5.26 -9.40 -19.08
N SER A 86 -5.36 -8.27 -18.36
CA SER A 86 -4.24 -7.68 -17.63
C SER A 86 -3.75 -8.62 -16.52
N TRP A 87 -4.65 -9.17 -15.70
CA TRP A 87 -4.26 -10.13 -14.66
C TRP A 87 -3.57 -11.36 -15.27
N LYS A 88 -4.21 -11.98 -16.27
CA LYS A 88 -3.66 -13.15 -16.98
C LYS A 88 -2.29 -12.88 -17.59
N GLN A 89 -2.08 -11.70 -18.18
CA GLN A 89 -0.78 -11.30 -18.72
C GLN A 89 0.29 -11.13 -17.63
N HIS A 90 -0.06 -10.57 -16.47
CA HIS A 90 0.90 -10.39 -15.37
C HIS A 90 1.36 -11.72 -14.76
N TYR A 91 0.45 -12.70 -14.66
CA TYR A 91 0.70 -14.03 -14.11
C TYR A 91 1.06 -15.09 -15.16
N SER A 92 1.22 -14.74 -16.43
CA SER A 92 1.74 -15.68 -17.43
C SER A 92 3.23 -15.98 -17.21
N ALA A 93 3.75 -17.01 -17.87
CA ALA A 93 5.17 -17.39 -17.80
C ALA A 93 6.11 -16.25 -18.24
N ASP A 94 5.70 -15.47 -19.25
CA ASP A 94 6.43 -14.31 -19.77
C ASP A 94 6.03 -12.99 -19.07
N GLY A 95 5.09 -13.06 -18.13
CA GLY A 95 4.59 -11.94 -17.36
C GLY A 95 5.53 -11.48 -16.24
N TYR A 96 5.15 -10.40 -15.56
CA TYR A 96 5.92 -9.84 -14.45
C TYR A 96 6.17 -10.85 -13.31
N PHE A 97 5.17 -11.69 -13.02
CA PHE A 97 5.24 -12.71 -11.98
C PHE A 97 5.80 -14.05 -12.47
N ASN A 98 6.07 -14.22 -13.76
CA ASN A 98 6.63 -15.44 -14.35
C ASN A 98 5.89 -16.74 -13.98
N GLY A 99 4.55 -16.72 -14.00
CA GLY A 99 3.75 -17.88 -13.59
C GLY A 99 3.72 -18.13 -12.07
N SER A 100 4.40 -17.32 -11.26
CA SER A 100 4.47 -17.53 -9.81
C SER A 100 3.15 -17.18 -9.13
N MET A 101 2.59 -18.14 -8.38
CA MET A 101 1.43 -17.90 -7.51
C MET A 101 1.75 -17.01 -6.30
N ASN A 102 3.05 -16.80 -6.00
CA ASN A 102 3.54 -15.95 -4.91
C ASN A 102 3.66 -14.48 -5.30
N GLY A 103 3.32 -14.13 -6.54
CA GLY A 103 3.20 -12.74 -6.98
C GLY A 103 2.12 -12.02 -6.16
N ILE A 104 2.45 -10.82 -5.67
CA ILE A 104 1.56 -9.99 -4.87
C ILE A 104 1.10 -8.80 -5.71
N SER A 105 -0.19 -8.74 -5.98
CA SER A 105 -0.85 -7.66 -6.70
C SER A 105 -1.58 -6.76 -5.71
N LEU A 106 -1.34 -5.46 -5.81
CA LEU A 106 -1.88 -4.45 -4.91
C LEU A 106 -2.68 -3.40 -5.67
N ALA A 107 -3.76 -2.90 -5.05
CA ALA A 107 -4.37 -1.63 -5.40
C ALA A 107 -4.00 -0.59 -4.35
N PHE A 108 -3.69 0.63 -4.79
CA PHE A 108 -3.35 1.75 -3.93
C PHE A 108 -4.48 2.78 -3.88
N GLU A 109 -4.89 3.18 -2.70
CA GLU A 109 -6.00 4.11 -2.49
C GLU A 109 -5.54 5.27 -1.60
N VAL A 110 -5.81 6.50 -2.03
CA VAL A 110 -5.43 7.70 -1.28
C VAL A 110 -6.46 8.81 -1.49
N ASP A 111 -7.00 9.33 -0.40
CA ASP A 111 -8.02 10.38 -0.40
C ASP A 111 -7.95 11.21 0.87
N GLY A 112 -8.37 12.47 0.81
CA GLY A 112 -8.49 13.35 1.96
C GLY A 112 -9.75 13.09 2.78
N VAL A 113 -9.60 12.93 4.10
CA VAL A 113 -10.72 12.70 5.00
C VAL A 113 -10.67 13.63 6.21
N ASN A 114 -11.84 14.03 6.70
CA ASN A 114 -12.00 14.65 8.01
C ASN A 114 -12.59 13.64 9.00
N PRO A 115 -11.78 12.94 9.82
CA PRO A 115 -12.27 11.95 10.78
C PRO A 115 -13.15 12.56 11.88
N PHE A 116 -13.10 13.88 12.08
CA PHE A 116 -13.85 14.60 13.10
C PHE A 116 -14.99 15.45 12.51
N HIS A 117 -15.41 15.17 11.27
CA HIS A 117 -16.44 15.97 10.60
C HIS A 117 -17.74 16.06 11.41
N ASN A 118 -18.10 14.98 12.11
CA ASN A 118 -19.33 14.89 12.92
C ASN A 118 -19.33 15.82 14.15
N VAL A 119 -18.17 16.27 14.61
CA VAL A 119 -18.04 17.14 15.79
C VAL A 119 -17.59 18.56 15.41
N GLY A 120 -17.65 18.92 14.13
CA GLY A 120 -17.37 20.27 13.63
C GLY A 120 -15.90 20.69 13.70
N VAL A 121 -14.99 19.77 14.01
CA VAL A 121 -13.55 20.05 14.03
C VAL A 121 -13.04 20.16 12.60
N GLN A 122 -12.31 21.24 12.35
CA GLN A 122 -11.69 21.52 11.06
C GLN A 122 -10.32 20.86 11.02
N TYR A 123 -10.31 19.62 10.54
CA TYR A 123 -9.10 18.81 10.39
C TYR A 123 -9.18 18.04 9.07
N SER A 124 -8.04 17.82 8.45
CA SER A 124 -7.90 16.93 7.30
C SER A 124 -6.70 16.01 7.52
N MET A 125 -6.85 14.76 7.09
CA MET A 125 -5.74 13.82 6.97
C MET A 125 -5.93 13.01 5.69
N THR A 126 -4.82 12.59 5.10
CA THR A 126 -4.82 11.78 3.88
C THR A 126 -4.29 10.38 4.24
N PRO A 127 -5.18 9.39 4.50
CA PRO A 127 -4.79 8.00 4.62
C PRO A 127 -4.26 7.46 3.29
N MET A 128 -3.19 6.68 3.37
CA MET A 128 -2.68 5.85 2.29
C MET A 128 -3.06 4.41 2.59
N MET A 129 -3.76 3.75 1.67
CA MET A 129 -4.29 2.39 1.86
C MET A 129 -3.88 1.47 0.71
N LEU A 130 -3.72 0.18 1.01
CA LEU A 130 -3.41 -0.86 0.04
C LEU A 130 -4.40 -2.01 0.17
N THR A 131 -4.85 -2.54 -0.96
CA THR A 131 -5.73 -3.71 -1.03
C THR A 131 -5.00 -4.87 -1.69
N LEU A 132 -5.00 -6.05 -1.05
CA LEU A 132 -4.41 -7.28 -1.59
C LEU A 132 -5.36 -7.90 -2.61
N LEU A 133 -5.05 -7.71 -3.89
CA LEU A 133 -5.89 -8.14 -4.99
C LEU A 133 -5.90 -9.65 -5.22
N ASN A 134 -4.91 -10.36 -4.67
CA ASN A 134 -4.84 -11.82 -4.69
C ASN A 134 -5.99 -12.48 -3.91
N LEU A 135 -6.54 -11.80 -2.89
CA LEU A 135 -7.61 -12.35 -2.06
C LEU A 135 -8.88 -12.57 -2.89
N PRO A 136 -9.73 -13.55 -2.51
CA PRO A 136 -11.02 -13.77 -3.15
C PRO A 136 -11.90 -12.51 -3.16
N ARG A 137 -12.72 -12.35 -4.20
CA ARG A 137 -13.58 -11.19 -4.44
C ARG A 137 -14.47 -10.87 -3.23
N GLU A 138 -14.92 -11.90 -2.54
CA GLU A 138 -15.87 -11.85 -1.43
C GLU A 138 -15.30 -11.16 -0.20
N ILE A 139 -13.97 -11.17 -0.04
CA ILE A 139 -13.31 -10.66 1.17
C ILE A 139 -12.28 -9.56 0.89
N ARG A 140 -11.80 -9.40 -0.36
CA ARG A 140 -10.63 -8.53 -0.61
C ARG A 140 -10.85 -7.06 -0.23
N ASN A 141 -12.07 -6.56 -0.40
CA ASN A 141 -12.42 -5.16 -0.11
C ASN A 141 -13.07 -4.99 1.28
N SER A 142 -13.10 -6.04 2.10
CA SER A 142 -13.56 -5.93 3.48
C SER A 142 -12.57 -5.08 4.29
N PHE A 143 -13.08 -4.28 5.22
CA PHE A 143 -12.26 -3.34 5.99
C PHE A 143 -11.07 -4.01 6.70
N GLU A 144 -11.24 -5.23 7.18
CA GLU A 144 -10.19 -6.02 7.83
C GLU A 144 -9.04 -6.43 6.91
N ASN A 145 -9.25 -6.43 5.58
CA ASN A 145 -8.28 -6.85 4.58
C ASN A 145 -7.62 -5.66 3.85
N ILE A 146 -8.07 -4.42 4.13
CA ILE A 146 -7.45 -3.20 3.64
C ILE A 146 -6.30 -2.81 4.58
N MET A 147 -5.14 -2.59 4.00
CA MET A 147 -3.91 -2.22 4.70
C MET A 147 -3.74 -0.71 4.73
N LEU A 148 -4.01 -0.07 5.86
CA LEU A 148 -3.56 1.30 6.10
C LEU A 148 -2.03 1.33 6.16
N VAL A 149 -1.37 2.05 5.26
CA VAL A 149 0.10 2.10 5.16
C VAL A 149 0.67 3.46 5.55
N GLY A 150 -0.13 4.51 5.55
CA GLY A 150 0.32 5.83 5.96
C GLY A 150 -0.82 6.73 6.39
N ILE A 151 -0.53 7.66 7.29
CA ILE A 151 -1.43 8.78 7.62
C ILE A 151 -0.64 10.07 7.45
N ILE A 152 -1.00 10.85 6.42
CA ILE A 152 -0.41 12.15 6.16
C ILE A 152 -1.27 13.21 6.85
N PRO A 153 -0.74 13.99 7.80
CA PRO A 153 -1.49 15.08 8.39
C PRO A 153 -1.70 16.21 7.39
N GLY A 154 -2.94 16.66 7.27
CA GLY A 154 -3.29 17.89 6.58
C GLY A 154 -2.92 19.14 7.39
N SER A 155 -3.08 20.30 6.77
CA SER A 155 -2.85 21.61 7.38
C SER A 155 -4.19 22.30 7.60
N GLY A 156 -4.78 22.15 8.78
CA GLY A 156 -6.13 22.64 9.07
C GLY A 156 -7.18 21.91 8.23
N ARG A 157 -7.87 22.62 7.33
CA ARG A 157 -8.84 22.03 6.39
C ARG A 157 -8.21 21.46 5.12
N SER A 158 -6.96 21.81 4.83
CA SER A 158 -6.30 21.42 3.60
C SER A 158 -5.67 20.04 3.73
N GLU A 159 -5.88 19.22 2.71
CA GLU A 159 -5.20 17.94 2.53
C GLU A 159 -3.69 18.13 2.31
N ALA A 160 -2.97 17.01 2.22
CA ALA A 160 -1.57 17.04 1.84
C ALA A 160 -1.41 17.67 0.44
N GLY A 161 -0.62 18.75 0.36
CA GLY A 161 -0.47 19.48 -0.90
C GLY A 161 0.33 18.72 -1.96
N LYS A 162 1.18 17.78 -1.54
CA LYS A 162 1.95 16.89 -2.42
C LYS A 162 2.02 15.50 -1.81
N LEU A 163 1.73 14.48 -2.60
CA LEU A 163 1.73 13.08 -2.14
C LEU A 163 3.06 12.37 -2.41
N ASP A 164 3.82 12.78 -3.45
CA ASP A 164 5.03 12.08 -3.91
C ASP A 164 6.03 11.76 -2.79
N PRO A 165 6.37 12.66 -1.86
CA PRO A 165 7.35 12.32 -0.82
C PRO A 165 6.91 11.19 0.10
N TYR A 166 5.60 11.02 0.29
CA TYR A 166 5.00 9.98 1.13
C TYR A 166 4.87 8.67 0.35
N ILE A 167 4.38 8.76 -0.90
CA ILE A 167 4.28 7.61 -1.80
C ILE A 167 5.65 6.99 -2.06
N ASN A 168 6.71 7.80 -2.20
CA ASN A 168 8.07 7.30 -2.39
C ASN A 168 8.55 6.41 -1.24
N ILE A 169 8.17 6.68 0.02
CA ILE A 169 8.49 5.78 1.14
C ILE A 169 7.87 4.41 0.94
N MET A 170 6.62 4.36 0.48
CA MET A 170 5.91 3.12 0.20
C MET A 170 6.52 2.39 -1.01
N VAL A 171 6.82 3.10 -2.09
CA VAL A 171 7.43 2.53 -3.29
C VAL A 171 8.82 1.98 -3.00
N ASP A 172 9.64 2.71 -2.23
CA ASP A 172 10.96 2.25 -1.78
C ASP A 172 10.83 0.89 -1.05
N GLU A 173 9.91 0.77 -0.07
CA GLU A 173 9.68 -0.51 0.63
C GLU A 173 9.19 -1.61 -0.31
N MET A 174 8.29 -1.31 -1.24
CA MET A 174 7.77 -2.30 -2.19
C MET A 174 8.85 -2.86 -3.12
N LEU A 175 9.79 -2.02 -3.54
CA LEU A 175 10.94 -2.43 -4.34
C LEU A 175 11.89 -3.32 -3.53
N GLU A 176 12.18 -2.96 -2.28
CA GLU A 176 12.98 -3.80 -1.38
C GLU A 176 12.33 -5.16 -1.13
N LEU A 177 11.01 -5.18 -0.89
CA LEU A 177 10.27 -6.41 -0.65
C LEU A 177 10.21 -7.35 -1.86
N THR A 178 10.29 -6.82 -3.09
CA THR A 178 10.33 -7.62 -4.32
C THR A 178 11.59 -8.47 -4.45
N GLU A 179 12.64 -8.13 -3.70
CA GLU A 179 13.88 -8.92 -3.63
C GLU A 179 13.96 -9.78 -2.36
N CYS A 180 12.93 -9.75 -1.50
CA CYS A 180 12.91 -10.47 -0.24
C CYS A 180 12.40 -11.92 -0.39
N THR A 181 12.89 -12.78 0.50
CA THR A 181 12.38 -14.14 0.67
C THR A 181 11.52 -14.22 1.93
N LEU A 182 10.31 -14.76 1.80
CA LEU A 182 9.43 -15.09 2.91
C LEU A 182 9.31 -16.62 3.05
N VAL A 183 8.89 -17.10 4.22
CA VAL A 183 8.50 -18.51 4.38
C VAL A 183 7.03 -18.65 4.07
N ASP A 184 6.69 -19.44 3.06
CA ASP A 184 5.34 -19.81 2.72
C ASP A 184 4.91 -20.99 3.60
N SER A 185 4.03 -20.73 4.57
CA SER A 185 3.56 -21.75 5.53
C SER A 185 2.64 -22.81 4.92
N TYR A 186 2.14 -22.62 3.69
CA TYR A 186 1.36 -23.64 2.99
C TYR A 186 2.25 -24.63 2.27
N LEU A 187 3.33 -24.14 1.65
CA LEU A 187 4.35 -24.96 1.00
C LEU A 187 5.43 -25.48 1.96
N ASP A 188 5.53 -24.88 3.16
CA ASP A 188 6.61 -25.09 4.12
C ASP A 188 8.00 -24.86 3.51
N ALA A 189 8.12 -23.77 2.74
CA ALA A 189 9.31 -23.48 1.93
C ALA A 189 9.59 -21.98 1.84
N PRO A 190 10.87 -21.58 1.69
CA PRO A 190 11.22 -20.20 1.34
C PRO A 190 10.74 -19.88 -0.09
N VAL A 191 10.08 -18.74 -0.25
CA VAL A 191 9.60 -18.22 -1.52
C VAL A 191 10.06 -16.79 -1.72
N GLN A 192 10.56 -16.49 -2.93
CA GLN A 192 10.78 -15.11 -3.34
C GLN A 192 9.42 -14.51 -3.72
N ILE A 193 9.13 -13.33 -3.20
CA ILE A 193 7.91 -12.59 -3.54
C ILE A 193 8.25 -11.51 -4.56
N LYS A 194 7.31 -11.23 -5.48
CA LYS A 194 7.37 -10.04 -6.33
C LYS A 194 6.12 -9.22 -6.07
N ILE A 195 6.24 -7.91 -6.00
CA ILE A 195 5.11 -7.03 -5.71
C ILE A 195 4.84 -6.11 -6.90
N LYS A 196 3.56 -5.94 -7.26
CA LYS A 196 3.15 -4.98 -8.29
C LYS A 196 1.89 -4.20 -7.89
N LEU A 197 1.90 -2.89 -8.12
CA LEU A 197 0.69 -2.07 -8.13
C LEU A 197 -0.03 -2.25 -9.47
N LEU A 198 -1.26 -2.73 -9.44
CA LEU A 198 -2.09 -2.90 -10.65
C LEU A 198 -3.09 -1.75 -10.82
N PHE A 199 -3.59 -1.20 -9.72
CA PHE A 199 -4.53 -0.09 -9.74
C PHE A 199 -4.13 0.95 -8.71
N TYR A 200 -4.45 2.20 -8.99
CA TYR A 200 -4.43 3.26 -8.01
C TYR A 200 -5.69 4.10 -8.14
N VAL A 201 -6.31 4.43 -7.00
CA VAL A 201 -7.48 5.28 -6.89
C VAL A 201 -7.05 6.48 -6.07
N MET A 202 -6.99 7.63 -6.72
CA MET A 202 -6.64 8.89 -6.10
C MET A 202 -7.50 9.98 -6.71
N ASP A 203 -8.03 10.87 -5.87
CA ASP A 203 -8.66 12.07 -6.39
C ASP A 203 -7.55 12.99 -6.91
N TYR A 204 -7.59 13.28 -8.21
CA TYR A 204 -6.85 14.42 -8.74
C TYR A 204 -7.79 15.60 -8.54
N PRO A 205 -7.58 16.49 -7.56
CA PRO A 205 -8.39 17.69 -7.45
C PRO A 205 -8.36 18.37 -8.81
N GLY A 206 -9.54 18.48 -9.43
CA GLY A 206 -9.69 18.85 -10.83
C GLY A 206 -8.80 20.03 -11.16
N LEU A 207 -8.01 19.89 -12.24
CA LEU A 207 -7.17 20.91 -12.84
C LEU A 207 -7.98 22.21 -13.04
N TYR A 208 -8.07 23.05 -12.02
CA TYR A 208 -8.32 24.47 -12.19
C TYR A 208 -6.98 25.08 -12.59
N GLN A 209 -6.64 24.96 -13.87
CA GLN A 209 -5.71 25.88 -14.51
C GLN A 209 -6.29 27.29 -14.33
N LYS A 210 -5.59 28.13 -13.56
CA LYS A 210 -5.69 29.58 -13.64
C LYS A 210 -4.37 30.12 -14.16
#